data_AF-A0A6L5G0Y2-F1
#
_entry.id   AF-A0A6L5G0Y2-F1
#
_cell.length_a   1.000
_cell.length_b   1.000
_cell.length_c   1.000
_cell.angle_alpha   90.00
_cell.angle_beta   90.00
_cell.angle_gamma   90.00
#
_symmetry.space_group_name_H-M   'P 1'
#
loop_
_entity.id
_entity.type
_entity.pdbx_description
1 polymer ?
#
loop_
_entity_poly.entity_id
_entity_poly.type
_entity_poly.pdbx_seq_one_letter_code
_entity_poly.pdbx_strand_id
1 'polypeptide(L)'
;GPLIDRFDIQAMMARPTRAELMSCEPAESSAAIRARVEGAREVQRERYDSSLILNSSCSKAELEENVRLTSEASSLLGALIDALGLTGRGVDRIKRLARTVADLEGCETIEEEHIGVASGHRYLEAEAVPA
;
A
#
# COMPACT_ATOMS: atom_id res chain seq x y z
N GLY A 1 2.94 13.62 -16.91
CA GLY A 1 3.55 12.29 -16.79
C GLY A 1 2.85 11.32 -17.72
N PRO A 2 3.54 10.25 -18.15
CA PRO A 2 2.95 9.09 -18.82
C PRO A 2 1.69 8.56 -18.10
N LEU A 3 0.83 7.83 -18.82
CA LEU A 3 -0.43 7.30 -18.26
C LEU A 3 -0.22 6.41 -17.04
N ILE A 4 0.85 5.59 -17.05
CA ILE A 4 1.14 4.63 -15.98
C ILE A 4 1.40 5.30 -14.62
N ASP A 5 1.95 6.52 -14.63
CA ASP A 5 2.23 7.30 -13.41
C ASP A 5 0.96 7.77 -12.68
N ARG A 6 -0.22 7.62 -13.32
CA ARG A 6 -1.51 8.02 -12.75
C ARG A 6 -2.18 6.91 -11.94
N PHE A 7 -1.63 5.69 -11.97
CA PHE A 7 -2.18 4.56 -11.23
C PHE A 7 -1.48 4.41 -9.88
N ASP A 8 -2.28 4.37 -8.83
CA ASP A 8 -1.75 4.26 -7.48
C ASP A 8 -1.34 2.85 -7.08
N ILE A 9 -2.00 1.85 -7.63
CA ILE A 9 -1.78 0.45 -7.33
C ILE A 9 -1.82 -0.32 -8.65
N GLN A 10 -0.89 -1.25 -8.80
CA GLN A 10 -0.81 -2.23 -9.87
C GLN A 10 -0.66 -3.60 -9.20
N ALA A 11 -1.50 -4.55 -9.60
CA ALA A 11 -1.45 -5.92 -9.11
C ALA A 11 -1.59 -6.87 -10.28
N MET A 12 -0.65 -7.82 -10.40
CA MET A 12 -0.77 -8.91 -11.36
C MET A 12 -1.54 -10.05 -10.71
N MET A 13 -2.66 -10.42 -11.30
CA MET A 13 -3.47 -11.54 -10.83
C MET A 13 -3.15 -12.78 -11.65
N ALA A 14 -2.79 -13.86 -10.97
CA ALA A 14 -2.68 -15.17 -11.60
C ALA A 14 -4.07 -15.61 -12.10
N ARG A 15 -4.09 -16.42 -13.16
CA ARG A 15 -5.33 -17.07 -13.59
C ARG A 15 -5.75 -18.07 -12.52
N PRO A 16 -7.03 -18.09 -12.13
CA PRO A 16 -7.50 -19.08 -11.17
C PRO A 16 -7.35 -20.47 -11.76
N THR A 17 -6.92 -21.41 -10.93
CA THR A 17 -6.82 -22.82 -11.25
C THR A 17 -8.22 -23.42 -11.44
N ARG A 18 -8.30 -24.59 -12.11
CA ARG A 18 -9.56 -25.33 -12.21
C ARG A 18 -10.14 -25.66 -10.83
N ALA A 19 -9.30 -25.95 -9.85
CA ALA A 19 -9.75 -26.28 -8.49
C ALA A 19 -10.40 -25.08 -7.80
N GLU A 20 -9.79 -23.89 -7.89
CA GLU A 20 -10.34 -22.65 -7.32
C GLU A 20 -11.65 -22.24 -7.98
N LEU A 21 -11.76 -22.36 -9.31
CA LEU A 21 -13.01 -22.08 -10.04
C LEU A 21 -14.15 -23.02 -9.67
N MET A 22 -13.82 -24.27 -9.31
CA MET A 22 -14.80 -25.29 -8.94
C MET A 22 -14.99 -25.38 -7.41
N SER A 23 -14.25 -24.59 -6.64
CA SER A 23 -14.34 -24.58 -5.19
C SER A 23 -15.71 -24.06 -4.75
N CYS A 24 -16.27 -24.69 -3.72
CA CYS A 24 -17.44 -24.21 -3.00
C CYS A 24 -17.06 -23.67 -1.61
N GLU A 25 -15.76 -23.58 -1.31
CA GLU A 25 -15.32 -22.98 -0.06
C GLU A 25 -15.70 -21.50 -0.04
N PRO A 26 -16.38 -21.03 1.02
CA PRO A 26 -16.76 -19.64 1.12
C PRO A 26 -15.50 -18.77 1.26
N ALA A 27 -15.36 -17.80 0.37
CA ALA A 27 -14.38 -16.73 0.52
C ALA A 27 -14.75 -15.83 1.72
N GLU A 28 -13.80 -14.97 2.12
CA GLU A 28 -14.08 -13.93 3.11
C GLU A 28 -15.27 -13.07 2.65
N SER A 29 -16.22 -12.83 3.57
CA SER A 29 -17.40 -12.04 3.25
C SER A 29 -17.06 -10.57 3.02
N SER A 30 -17.80 -9.89 2.14
CA SER A 30 -17.67 -8.45 1.95
C SER A 30 -17.94 -7.66 3.24
N ALA A 31 -18.75 -8.19 4.16
CA ALA A 31 -19.00 -7.57 5.46
C ALA A 31 -17.74 -7.55 6.35
N ALA A 32 -16.98 -8.66 6.36
CA ALA A 32 -15.73 -8.75 7.10
C ALA A 32 -14.65 -7.81 6.53
N ILE A 33 -14.51 -7.78 5.20
CA ILE A 33 -13.59 -6.84 4.52
C ILE A 33 -14.00 -5.39 4.81
N ARG A 34 -15.30 -5.08 4.72
CA ARG A 34 -15.83 -3.74 5.01
C ARG A 34 -15.47 -3.28 6.42
N ALA A 35 -15.63 -4.14 7.43
CA ALA A 35 -15.29 -3.79 8.81
C ALA A 35 -13.80 -3.41 8.95
N ARG A 36 -12.91 -4.12 8.26
CA ARG A 36 -11.46 -3.81 8.24
C ARG A 36 -11.17 -2.47 7.57
N VAL A 37 -11.81 -2.21 6.44
CA VAL A 37 -11.67 -0.93 5.71
C VAL A 37 -12.22 0.24 6.53
N GLU A 38 -13.36 0.06 7.20
CA GLU A 38 -13.95 1.08 8.07
C GLU A 38 -13.04 1.37 9.29
N GLY A 39 -12.43 0.35 9.90
CA GLY A 39 -11.43 0.53 10.95
C GLY A 39 -10.24 1.38 10.48
N ALA A 40 -9.65 1.07 9.33
CA ALA A 40 -8.55 1.86 8.76
C ALA A 40 -8.97 3.29 8.40
N ARG A 41 -10.24 3.52 8.03
CA ARG A 41 -10.78 4.86 7.76
C ARG A 41 -10.96 5.67 9.03
N GLU A 42 -11.35 5.03 10.13
CA GLU A 42 -11.46 5.69 11.43
C GLU A 42 -10.08 6.17 11.92
N VAL A 43 -9.08 5.31 11.84
CA VAL A 43 -7.69 5.68 12.18
C VAL A 43 -7.19 6.88 11.35
N GLN A 44 -7.52 6.92 10.04
CA GLN A 44 -7.18 8.07 9.20
C GLN A 44 -7.92 9.35 9.62
N ARG A 45 -9.19 9.24 9.99
CA ARG A 45 -9.99 10.38 10.45
C ARG A 45 -9.40 10.99 11.71
N GLU A 46 -9.02 10.16 12.67
CA GLU A 46 -8.38 10.59 13.90
C GLU A 46 -7.01 11.22 13.63
N ARG A 47 -6.17 10.57 12.81
CA ARG A 47 -4.83 11.06 12.46
C ARG A 47 -4.84 12.45 11.79
N TYR A 48 -5.76 12.66 10.86
CA TYR A 48 -5.81 13.89 10.06
C TYR A 48 -6.82 14.92 10.57
N ASP A 49 -7.46 14.65 11.72
CA ASP A 49 -8.55 15.45 12.28
C ASP A 49 -9.61 15.85 11.22
N SER A 50 -9.90 14.92 10.31
CA SER A 50 -10.72 15.19 9.13
C SER A 50 -11.26 13.91 8.52
N SER A 51 -12.57 13.87 8.24
CA SER A 51 -13.19 12.75 7.53
C SER A 51 -12.96 12.78 6.01
N LEU A 52 -12.37 13.86 5.49
CA LEU A 52 -12.18 14.07 4.05
C LEU A 52 -10.76 13.72 3.59
N ILE A 53 -9.79 13.73 4.50
CA ILE A 53 -8.39 13.46 4.18
C ILE A 53 -8.14 11.96 4.28
N LEU A 54 -7.50 11.41 3.24
CA LEU A 54 -7.09 10.02 3.18
C LEU A 54 -5.59 9.95 2.99
N ASN A 55 -4.98 8.81 3.32
CA ASN A 55 -3.55 8.58 3.08
C ASN A 55 -3.16 8.88 1.61
N SER A 56 -4.00 8.54 0.64
CA SER A 56 -3.74 8.79 -0.78
C SER A 56 -3.74 10.28 -1.16
N SER A 57 -4.49 11.12 -0.44
CA SER A 57 -4.70 12.53 -0.76
C SER A 57 -4.09 13.52 0.24
N CYS A 58 -3.50 13.05 1.34
CA CYS A 58 -2.91 13.92 2.36
C CYS A 58 -1.80 14.82 1.77
N SER A 59 -1.51 15.96 2.38
CA SER A 59 -0.41 16.82 1.93
C SER A 59 0.95 16.18 2.20
N LYS A 60 2.02 16.73 1.61
CA LYS A 60 3.38 16.29 1.95
C LYS A 60 3.71 16.57 3.42
N ALA A 61 3.27 17.71 3.94
CA ALA A 61 3.46 18.07 5.35
C ALA A 61 2.74 17.08 6.27
N GLU A 62 1.48 16.75 5.97
CA GLU A 62 0.72 15.73 6.72
C GLU A 62 1.38 14.36 6.68
N LEU A 63 1.97 13.99 5.54
CA LEU A 63 2.71 12.74 5.41
C LEU A 63 3.97 12.73 6.28
N GLU A 64 4.76 13.81 6.27
CA GLU A 64 5.99 13.92 7.08
C GLU A 64 5.70 13.97 8.59
N GLU A 65 4.61 14.61 8.99
CA GLU A 65 4.20 14.71 10.39
C GLU A 65 3.65 13.41 10.95
N ASN A 66 2.85 12.68 10.16
CA ASN A 66 2.06 11.55 10.65
C ASN A 66 2.58 10.17 10.23
N VAL A 67 3.62 10.09 9.41
CA VAL A 67 4.19 8.80 8.98
C VAL A 67 5.54 8.55 9.63
N ARG A 68 5.52 7.63 10.59
CA ARG A 68 6.73 7.10 11.24
C ARG A 68 7.09 5.75 10.64
N LEU A 69 8.37 5.58 10.34
CA LEU A 69 8.94 4.33 9.85
C LEU A 69 9.85 3.75 10.92
N THR A 70 9.91 2.43 11.01
CA THR A 70 10.98 1.76 11.78
C THR A 70 12.34 1.93 11.09
N SER A 71 13.41 1.53 11.76
CA SER A 71 14.77 1.50 11.17
C SER A 71 14.83 0.61 9.94
N GLU A 72 14.18 -0.56 10.01
CA GLU A 72 14.14 -1.58 8.97
C GLU A 72 13.36 -1.07 7.76
N ALA A 73 12.17 -0.49 7.99
CA ALA A 73 11.36 0.14 6.96
C ALA A 73 12.10 1.29 6.26
N SER A 74 12.82 2.11 7.03
CA SER A 74 13.64 3.20 6.49
C SER A 74 14.79 2.67 5.64
N SER A 75 15.44 1.58 6.07
CA SER A 75 16.53 0.95 5.34
C SER A 75 16.05 0.34 4.02
N LEU A 76 14.92 -0.38 4.03
CA LEU A 76 14.34 -0.94 2.81
C LEU A 76 13.92 0.16 1.84
N LEU A 77 13.27 1.22 2.33
CA LEU A 77 12.89 2.35 1.49
C LEU A 77 14.12 3.03 0.86
N GLY A 78 15.23 3.15 1.60
CA GLY A 78 16.51 3.64 1.08
C GLY A 78 17.04 2.77 -0.05
N ALA A 79 17.09 1.45 0.14
CA ALA A 79 17.54 0.51 -0.89
C ALA A 79 16.67 0.58 -2.16
N LEU A 80 15.35 0.73 -2.01
CA LEU A 80 14.42 0.90 -3.13
C LEU A 80 14.63 2.21 -3.89
N ILE A 81 14.96 3.31 -3.19
CA ILE A 81 15.29 4.59 -3.82
C ILE A 81 16.48 4.44 -4.76
N ASP A 82 17.55 3.78 -4.29
CA ASP A 82 18.76 3.57 -5.06
C ASP A 82 18.54 2.59 -6.22
N ALA A 83 17.85 1.48 -5.97
CA ALA A 83 17.62 0.43 -6.97
C ALA A 83 16.68 0.87 -8.11
N LEU A 84 15.63 1.64 -7.80
CA LEU A 84 14.58 2.02 -8.75
C LEU A 84 14.71 3.47 -9.24
N GLY A 85 15.70 4.22 -8.76
CA GLY A 85 15.88 5.63 -9.09
C GLY A 85 14.66 6.49 -8.70
N LEU A 86 14.08 6.23 -7.53
CA LEU A 86 12.82 6.86 -7.14
C LEU A 86 12.98 8.36 -6.94
N THR A 87 12.12 9.13 -7.59
CA THR A 87 11.96 10.56 -7.27
C THR A 87 11.30 10.72 -5.90
N GLY A 88 11.40 11.92 -5.29
CA GLY A 88 10.69 12.22 -4.04
C GLY A 88 9.17 11.95 -4.13
N ARG A 89 8.55 12.17 -5.30
CA ARG A 89 7.14 11.81 -5.54
C ARG A 89 6.90 10.29 -5.52
N GLY A 90 7.86 9.50 -5.99
CA GLY A 90 7.82 8.04 -5.88
C GLY A 90 7.88 7.58 -4.43
N VAL A 91 8.78 8.17 -3.65
CA VAL A 91 8.92 7.91 -2.21
C VAL A 91 7.64 8.24 -1.46
N ASP A 92 7.07 9.42 -1.68
CA ASP A 92 5.82 9.84 -1.03
C ASP A 92 4.68 8.88 -1.35
N ARG A 93 4.62 8.37 -2.59
CA ARG A 93 3.59 7.41 -3.01
C ARG A 93 3.74 6.04 -2.35
N ILE A 94 4.96 5.55 -2.17
CA ILE A 94 5.20 4.32 -1.39
C ILE A 94 4.75 4.54 0.06
N LYS A 95 5.18 5.65 0.69
CA LYS A 95 4.82 5.96 2.08
C LYS A 95 3.30 6.03 2.30
N ARG A 96 2.56 6.65 1.40
CA ARG A 96 1.07 6.73 1.47
C ARG A 96 0.41 5.37 1.38
N LEU A 97 0.89 4.52 0.48
CA LEU A 97 0.36 3.18 0.32
C LEU A 97 0.73 2.31 1.53
N ALA A 98 1.99 2.33 1.97
CA ALA A 98 2.45 1.62 3.16
C ALA A 98 1.69 2.05 4.42
N ARG A 99 1.39 3.35 4.56
CA ARG A 99 0.54 3.87 5.64
C ARG A 99 -0.85 3.25 5.62
N THR A 100 -1.43 3.04 4.44
CA THR A 100 -2.73 2.39 4.29
C THR A 100 -2.68 0.91 4.64
N VAL A 101 -1.61 0.20 4.28
CA VAL A 101 -1.41 -1.21 4.68
C VAL A 101 -1.32 -1.31 6.20
N ALA A 102 -0.49 -0.48 6.83
CA ALA A 102 -0.36 -0.44 8.29
C ALA A 102 -1.67 -0.06 9.00
N ASP A 103 -2.50 0.82 8.43
CA ASP A 103 -3.82 1.13 8.98
C ASP A 103 -4.79 -0.06 8.93
N LEU A 104 -4.71 -0.88 7.87
CA LEU A 104 -5.51 -2.10 7.75
C LEU A 104 -5.11 -3.18 8.75
N GLU A 105 -3.86 -3.13 9.24
CA GLU A 105 -3.29 -4.03 10.24
C GLU A 105 -3.36 -3.47 11.67
N GLY A 106 -3.75 -2.19 11.83
CA GLY A 106 -3.82 -1.52 13.12
C GLY A 106 -2.45 -1.11 13.69
N CYS A 107 -1.41 -1.06 12.86
CA CYS A 107 -0.05 -0.75 13.25
C CYS A 107 0.19 0.77 13.23
N GLU A 108 0.56 1.41 14.33
CA GLU A 108 0.83 2.86 14.34
C GLU A 108 2.09 3.23 13.55
N THR A 109 3.11 2.36 13.55
CA THR A 109 4.38 2.58 12.84
C THR A 109 4.42 1.76 11.56
N ILE A 110 4.98 2.34 10.50
CA ILE A 110 5.24 1.60 9.26
C ILE A 110 6.50 0.74 9.45
N GLU A 111 6.26 -0.57 9.54
CA GLU A 111 7.28 -1.63 9.49
C GLU A 111 7.71 -1.99 8.06
N GLU A 112 8.78 -2.78 7.96
CA GLU A 112 9.41 -3.19 6.70
C GLU A 112 8.42 -3.88 5.74
N GLU A 113 7.58 -4.77 6.27
CA GLU A 113 6.60 -5.52 5.47
C GLU A 113 5.61 -4.61 4.74
N HIS A 114 5.15 -3.54 5.39
CA HIS A 114 4.25 -2.57 4.77
C HIS A 114 4.91 -1.83 3.59
N ILE A 115 6.22 -1.53 3.70
CA ILE A 115 6.99 -0.94 2.60
C ILE A 115 7.10 -1.95 1.46
N GLY A 116 7.42 -3.21 1.76
CA GLY A 116 7.52 -4.28 0.76
C GLY A 116 6.21 -4.49 -0.01
N VAL A 117 5.08 -4.55 0.70
CA VAL A 117 3.75 -4.63 0.07
C VAL A 117 3.50 -3.40 -0.81
N ALA A 118 3.74 -2.20 -0.30
CA ALA A 118 3.50 -0.96 -1.03
C ALA A 118 4.38 -0.82 -2.28
N SER A 119 5.66 -1.15 -2.20
CA SER A 119 6.58 -1.10 -3.34
C SER A 119 6.23 -2.15 -4.38
N GLY A 120 5.90 -3.38 -3.98
CA GLY A 120 5.50 -4.46 -4.90
C GLY A 120 4.25 -4.12 -5.70
N HIS A 121 3.31 -3.39 -5.09
CA HIS A 121 2.09 -2.91 -5.77
C HIS A 121 2.29 -1.64 -6.62
N ARG A 122 3.46 -1.00 -6.56
CA ARG A 122 3.75 0.24 -7.31
C ARG A 122 4.74 0.02 -8.45
N TYR A 123 5.72 -0.83 -8.18
CA TYR A 123 6.87 -1.10 -9.02
C TYR A 123 6.95 -2.60 -9.23
N LEU A 124 5.85 -3.19 -9.72
CA LEU A 124 5.82 -4.58 -10.19
C LEU A 124 7.09 -4.81 -11.02
N GLU A 125 7.92 -5.76 -10.57
CA GLU A 125 9.10 -6.14 -11.31
C GLU A 125 8.68 -6.47 -12.75
N ALA A 126 9.28 -5.77 -13.71
CA ALA A 126 9.09 -6.02 -15.12
C ALA A 126 9.92 -7.27 -15.53
N GLU A 127 9.61 -8.44 -14.97
CA GLU A 127 10.14 -9.76 -15.32
C GLU A 127 9.42 -10.79 -14.43
N ALA A 128 8.85 -11.93 -14.85
CA ALA A 128 8.59 -12.54 -16.13
C ALA A 128 7.45 -13.56 -15.92
N VAL A 129 6.67 -13.87 -16.96
CA VAL A 129 6.11 -15.22 -17.14
C VAL A 129 6.44 -15.63 -18.57
N PRO A 130 7.50 -16.42 -18.81
CA PRO A 130 7.59 -17.16 -20.06
C PRO A 130 6.41 -18.15 -20.11
N ALA A 131 5.79 -18.22 -21.27
CA ALA A 131 4.67 -19.13 -21.58
C ALA A 131 5.07 -20.60 -21.43
#